data_AF-A0A520DYT3-F1
#
_entry.id   AF-A0A520DYT3-F1
#
_cell.length_a   1.000
_cell.length_b   1.000
_cell.length_c   1.000
_cell.angle_alpha   90.00
_cell.angle_beta   90.00
_cell.angle_gamma   90.00
#
_symmetry.space_group_name_H-M   'P 1'
#
loop_
_entity.id
_entity.type
_entity.pdbx_description
1 polymer ?
#
loop_
_entity_poly.entity_id
_entity_poly.type
_entity_poly.pdbx_seq_one_letter_code
_entity_poly.pdbx_strand_id
1 'polypeptide(L)'
;MSTPQIHPQPRYRTLQQSTKLQNVLYEIRGPVHAHAARLEAEGHRILKLNIGNPAPFGFEAPDVIVRDMIAALPVAQGYSESKGILSAR
;
A
#
# COMPACT_ATOMS: atom_id res chain seq x y z
N MET A 1 -58.43 -3.94 -5.89
CA MET A 1 -57.45 -2.93 -5.44
C MET A 1 -56.44 -3.66 -4.58
N SER A 2 -55.25 -3.95 -5.11
CA SER A 2 -54.24 -4.80 -4.45
C SER A 2 -53.26 -3.95 -3.65
N THR A 3 -53.20 -4.19 -2.34
CA THR A 3 -52.31 -3.50 -1.42
C THR A 3 -50.84 -3.87 -1.69
N PRO A 4 -49.90 -2.92 -1.78
CA PRO A 4 -48.49 -3.27 -1.95
C PRO A 4 -47.91 -3.82 -0.64
N GLN A 5 -47.39 -5.05 -0.69
CA GLN A 5 -46.62 -5.65 0.41
C GLN A 5 -45.26 -4.95 0.53
N ILE A 6 -45.08 -4.18 1.60
CA ILE A 6 -43.79 -3.61 1.99
C ILE A 6 -42.95 -4.75 2.58
N HIS A 7 -41.95 -5.20 1.83
CA HIS A 7 -40.97 -6.16 2.33
C HIS A 7 -39.96 -5.42 3.23
N PRO A 8 -39.81 -5.78 4.52
CA PRO A 8 -38.82 -5.16 5.38
C PRO A 8 -37.42 -5.52 4.90
N GLN A 9 -36.64 -4.50 4.54
CA GLN A 9 -35.23 -4.69 4.16
C GLN A 9 -34.43 -5.16 5.38
N PRO A 10 -33.53 -6.15 5.23
CA PRO A 10 -32.71 -6.63 6.33
C PRO A 10 -31.79 -5.51 6.82
N ARG A 11 -31.78 -5.25 8.13
CA ARG A 11 -30.78 -4.39 8.75
C ARG A 11 -29.43 -5.11 8.74
N TYR A 12 -28.52 -4.69 7.88
CA TYR A 12 -27.15 -5.20 7.87
C TYR A 12 -26.44 -4.91 9.19
N ARG A 13 -25.69 -5.88 9.72
CA ARG A 13 -24.87 -5.72 10.92
C ARG A 13 -23.67 -4.83 10.59
N THR A 14 -23.43 -3.81 11.40
CA THR A 14 -22.22 -3.00 11.32
C THR A 14 -20.99 -3.85 11.65
N LEU A 15 -20.06 -3.94 10.71
CA LEU A 15 -18.76 -4.61 10.91
C LEU A 15 -17.75 -3.58 11.42
N GLN A 16 -17.31 -3.76 12.66
CA GLN A 16 -16.26 -2.95 13.27
C GLN A 16 -14.89 -3.60 13.06
N GLN A 17 -13.84 -2.80 13.14
CA GLN A 17 -12.46 -3.31 13.08
C GLN A 17 -12.19 -4.33 14.20
N SER A 18 -11.36 -5.34 13.91
CA SER A 18 -10.94 -6.32 14.93
C SER A 18 -10.24 -5.62 16.09
N THR A 19 -10.53 -6.06 17.32
CA THR A 19 -9.90 -5.57 18.55
C THR A 19 -8.37 -5.71 18.52
N LYS A 20 -7.84 -6.69 17.79
CA LYS A 20 -6.39 -6.91 17.62
C LYS A 20 -5.67 -5.74 16.95
N LEU A 21 -6.39 -4.91 16.19
CA LEU A 21 -5.81 -3.80 15.44
C LEU A 21 -5.96 -2.45 16.16
N GLN A 22 -6.67 -2.38 17.30
CA GLN A 22 -6.97 -1.09 17.94
C GLN A 22 -5.74 -0.28 18.36
N ASN A 23 -4.61 -0.95 18.61
CA ASN A 23 -3.35 -0.31 19.02
C ASN A 23 -2.25 -0.45 17.96
N VAL A 24 -2.62 -0.72 16.71
CA VAL A 24 -1.67 -0.75 15.60
C VAL A 24 -1.62 0.65 14.98
N LEU A 25 -0.55 1.39 15.26
CA LEU A 25 -0.33 2.74 14.72
C LEU A 25 0.88 2.74 13.77
N TYR A 26 0.66 3.17 12.53
CA TYR A 26 1.71 3.36 11.52
C TYR A 26 1.58 4.76 10.91
N GLU A 27 2.08 5.75 11.65
CA GLU A 27 1.86 7.18 11.39
C GLU A 27 2.55 7.74 10.14
N ILE A 28 3.50 7.00 9.55
CA ILE A 28 4.21 7.43 8.33
C ILE A 28 3.24 7.76 7.19
N ARG A 29 2.06 7.12 7.16
CA ARG A 29 0.98 7.40 6.19
C ARG A 29 -0.29 7.95 6.86
N GLY A 30 -0.16 8.59 8.02
CA GLY A 30 -1.26 9.12 8.81
C GLY A 30 -1.81 10.47 8.31
N PRO A 31 -2.59 11.17 9.16
CA PRO A 31 -3.25 12.45 8.81
C PRO A 31 -2.29 13.54 8.32
N VAL A 32 -1.06 13.58 8.86
CA VAL A 32 -0.02 14.53 8.42
C VAL A 32 0.38 14.28 6.97
N HIS A 33 0.52 13.01 6.57
CA HIS A 33 0.82 12.65 5.19
C HIS A 33 -0.33 13.06 4.25
N ALA A 34 -1.59 12.82 4.65
CA ALA A 34 -2.75 13.24 3.88
C ALA A 34 -2.81 14.78 3.72
N HIS A 35 -2.47 15.52 4.77
CA HIS A 35 -2.40 16.98 4.71
C HIS A 35 -1.27 17.47 3.78
N ALA A 36 -0.09 16.85 3.85
CA ALA A 36 1.02 17.15 2.94
C ALA A 36 0.63 16.89 1.48
N ALA A 37 -0.05 15.76 1.19
CA ALA A 37 -0.52 15.44 -0.15
C ALA A 37 -1.56 16.46 -0.67
N ARG A 38 -2.45 16.97 0.20
CA ARG A 38 -3.38 18.05 -0.14
C ARG A 38 -2.63 19.33 -0.52
N LEU A 39 -1.63 19.73 0.27
CA LEU A 39 -0.80 20.91 -0.04
C LEU A 39 -0.03 20.73 -1.36
N GLU A 40 0.50 19.54 -1.63
CA GLU A 40 1.14 19.22 -2.91
C GLU A 40 0.16 19.35 -4.08
N ALA A 41 -1.09 18.89 -3.94
CA ALA A 41 -2.13 19.03 -4.96
C ALA A 41 -2.56 20.49 -5.19
N GLU A 42 -2.44 21.34 -4.17
CA GLU A 42 -2.64 22.80 -4.27
C GLU A 42 -1.45 23.52 -4.90
N GLY A 43 -0.37 22.80 -5.25
CA GLY A 43 0.81 23.33 -5.92
C GLY A 43 1.96 23.69 -4.98
N HIS A 44 1.85 23.44 -3.67
CA HIS A 44 2.94 23.68 -2.74
C HIS A 44 4.03 22.62 -2.87
N ARG A 45 5.28 23.07 -2.88
CA ARG A 45 6.43 22.16 -2.79
C ARG A 45 6.64 21.74 -1.34
N ILE A 46 6.47 20.45 -1.04
CA ILE A 46 6.74 19.87 0.28
C ILE A 46 8.01 19.02 0.22
N LEU A 47 9.01 19.34 1.04
CA LEU A 47 10.21 18.51 1.18
C LEU A 47 9.96 17.40 2.21
N LYS A 48 9.96 16.14 1.74
CA LYS A 48 9.63 14.97 2.56
C LYS A 48 10.87 14.45 3.28
N LEU A 49 11.14 14.94 4.49
CA LEU A 49 12.24 14.45 5.34
C LEU A 49 11.82 13.30 6.28
N ASN A 50 10.60 12.83 6.15
CA ASN A 50 9.97 11.84 7.02
C ASN A 50 10.04 10.41 6.47
N ILE A 51 10.58 10.20 5.26
CA ILE A 51 10.62 8.89 4.60
C ILE A 51 12.02 8.56 4.10
N GLY A 52 12.47 7.34 4.38
CA GLY A 52 13.71 6.78 3.84
C GLY A 52 13.51 6.22 2.43
N ASN A 53 12.89 6.97 1.52
CA ASN A 53 12.77 6.59 0.11
C ASN A 53 13.89 7.29 -0.67
N PRO A 54 14.92 6.57 -1.16
CA PRO A 54 16.07 7.20 -1.82
C PRO A 54 15.75 7.80 -3.19
N ALA A 55 14.80 7.23 -3.95
CA ALA A 55 14.58 7.62 -5.34
C ALA A 55 14.19 9.11 -5.53
N PRO A 56 13.29 9.71 -4.72
CA PRO A 56 13.04 11.15 -4.75
C PRO A 56 14.26 12.06 -4.49
N PHE A 57 15.35 11.50 -3.96
CA PHE A 57 16.61 12.21 -3.71
C PHE A 57 17.70 11.90 -4.74
N GLY A 58 17.35 11.26 -5.86
CA GLY A 58 18.26 11.00 -6.98
C GLY A 58 19.17 9.78 -6.80
N PHE A 59 18.84 8.89 -5.87
CA PHE A 59 19.52 7.61 -5.74
C PHE A 59 18.86 6.58 -6.65
N GLU A 60 19.62 6.05 -7.59
CA GLU A 60 19.20 4.99 -8.51
C GLU A 60 19.74 3.63 -8.06
N ALA A 61 19.06 2.56 -8.48
CA ALA A 61 19.59 1.22 -8.30
C ALA A 61 20.83 1.00 -9.19
N PRO A 62 21.88 0.31 -8.73
CA PRO A 62 23.03 -0.02 -9.56
C PRO A 62 22.64 -0.83 -10.81
N ASP A 63 23.26 -0.52 -11.95
CA ASP A 63 22.99 -1.17 -13.25
C ASP A 63 23.08 -2.70 -13.20
N VAL A 64 24.03 -3.23 -12.40
CA VAL A 64 24.20 -4.68 -12.21
C VAL A 64 22.93 -5.30 -11.62
N ILE A 65 22.32 -4.65 -10.63
CA ILE A 65 21.07 -5.14 -10.02
C ILE A 65 19.93 -5.11 -11.03
N VAL A 66 19.80 -4.01 -11.78
CA VAL A 66 18.74 -3.86 -12.80
C VAL A 66 18.86 -4.92 -13.88
N ARG A 67 20.07 -5.14 -14.40
CA ARG A 67 20.35 -6.16 -15.41
C ARG A 67 20.03 -7.56 -14.92
N ASP A 68 20.47 -7.90 -13.72
CA ASP A 68 20.27 -9.24 -13.17
C ASP A 68 18.78 -9.50 -12.87
N MET A 69 18.03 -8.45 -12.48
CA MET A 69 16.57 -8.53 -12.37
C MET A 69 15.89 -8.76 -13.72
N ILE A 70 16.27 -8.03 -14.76
CA ILE A 70 15.74 -8.22 -16.13
C ILE A 70 16.01 -9.65 -16.62
N ALA A 71 17.21 -10.17 -16.38
CA ALA A 71 17.58 -11.53 -16.77
C ALA A 71 16.79 -12.61 -16.00
N ALA A 72 16.42 -12.35 -14.74
CA ALA A 72 15.66 -13.28 -13.92
C ALA A 72 14.14 -13.28 -14.23
N LEU A 73 13.57 -12.18 -14.75
CA LEU A 73 12.13 -12.03 -14.99
C LEU A 73 11.47 -13.19 -15.76
N PRO A 74 12.04 -13.74 -16.86
CA PRO A 74 11.40 -14.79 -17.66
C PRO A 74 11.17 -16.12 -16.91
N VAL A 75 11.87 -16.35 -15.80
CA VAL A 75 11.80 -17.58 -15.00
C VAL A 75 11.25 -17.35 -13.59
N ALA A 76 10.89 -16.11 -13.25
CA ALA A 76 10.46 -15.69 -11.92
C ALA A 76 8.92 -15.54 -11.75
N GLN A 77 8.13 -15.95 -12.74
CA GLN A 77 6.67 -15.82 -12.74
C GLN A 77 5.94 -16.82 -11.82
N GLY A 78 6.60 -17.92 -11.48
CA GLY A 78 6.05 -18.97 -10.61
C GLY A 78 6.24 -18.67 -9.13
N TYR A 79 5.46 -19.34 -8.28
CA TYR A 79 5.71 -19.30 -6.83
C TYR A 79 7.03 -19.98 -6.49
N SER A 80 7.77 -19.39 -5.56
CA SER A 80 8.95 -19.99 -4.94
C SER A 80 8.61 -20.64 -3.60
N GLU A 81 9.59 -21.32 -3.00
CA GLU A 81 9.52 -21.72 -1.59
C GLU A 81 9.26 -20.53 -0.67
N SER A 82 8.54 -20.76 0.44
CA SER A 82 8.05 -19.71 1.36
C SER A 82 9.16 -18.86 1.97
N LYS A 83 10.37 -19.41 2.07
CA LYS A 83 11.53 -18.71 2.61
C LYS A 83 12.35 -17.98 1.51
N GLY A 84 11.94 -18.00 0.23
CA GLY A 84 12.66 -17.38 -0.92
C GLY A 84 13.30 -18.35 -1.94
N ILE A 85 13.99 -17.80 -2.96
CA ILE A 85 14.75 -18.60 -3.93
C ILE A 85 16.12 -19.03 -3.38
N LEU A 86 16.64 -20.19 -3.78
CA LEU A 86 17.88 -20.72 -3.21
C LEU A 86 19.08 -19.81 -3.45
N SER A 87 19.19 -19.21 -4.63
CA SER A 87 20.32 -18.35 -5.02
C SER A 87 20.40 -17.01 -4.29
N ALA A 88 19.33 -16.58 -3.61
CA ALA A 88 19.26 -15.29 -2.91
C ALA A 88 19.36 -15.42 -1.38
N ARG A 89 19.48 -16.64 -0.87
CA ARG A 89 19.67 -16.92 0.56
C ARG A 89 21.16 -17.09 0.85
#